data_AF-A0A1W9VV27-F1
#
_entry.id   AF-A0A1W9VV27-F1
#
_cell.length_a   1.000
_cell.length_b   1.000
_cell.length_c   1.000
_cell.angle_alpha   90.00
_cell.angle_beta   90.00
_cell.angle_gamma   90.00
#
_symmetry.space_group_name_H-M   'P 1'
#
loop_
_entity.id
_entity.type
_entity.pdbx_description
1 polymer ?
#
loop_
_entity_poly.entity_id
_entity_poly.type
_entity_poly.pdbx_seq_one_letter_code
_entity_poly.pdbx_strand_id
1 'polypeptide(L)'
;MNAMLPIITQDATIPEVSKSFAKRYTYRLNGMTPNQVNVLVPISPAERKAKQFMNMLNLNIIPKSLFADPNTDYQTYWVYFNKAQNTDAKIKTLQVLEKAMIEM
;
A
#
# COMPACT_ATOMS: atom_id res chain seq x y z
N MET A 1 -24.09 -5.75 5.77
CA MET A 1 -23.01 -6.39 4.97
C MET A 1 -22.59 -5.41 3.89
N ASN A 2 -21.32 -5.00 3.80
CA ASN A 2 -20.86 -4.01 2.81
C ASN A 2 -20.98 -4.58 1.39
N ALA A 3 -22.01 -4.18 0.63
CA ALA A 3 -22.30 -4.68 -0.71
C ALA A 3 -21.17 -4.40 -1.74
N MET A 4 -20.27 -3.47 -1.45
CA MET A 4 -19.14 -3.12 -2.32
C MET A 4 -17.93 -4.05 -2.21
N LEU A 5 -17.76 -4.80 -1.12
CA LEU A 5 -16.57 -5.63 -0.93
C LEU A 5 -16.41 -6.72 -2.01
N PRO A 6 -17.46 -7.49 -2.37
CA PRO A 6 -17.36 -8.48 -3.44
C PRO A 6 -16.91 -7.86 -4.76
N ILE A 7 -17.46 -6.70 -5.11
CA ILE A 7 -17.13 -5.96 -6.34
C ILE A 7 -15.64 -5.60 -6.35
N ILE A 8 -15.14 -5.01 -5.25
CA ILE A 8 -13.72 -4.62 -5.12
C ILE A 8 -12.80 -5.86 -5.20
N THR A 9 -13.20 -6.98 -4.59
CA THR A 9 -12.34 -8.17 -4.57
C THR A 9 -12.27 -8.92 -5.90
N GLN A 10 -13.33 -8.88 -6.70
CA GLN A 10 -13.43 -9.57 -7.99
C GLN A 10 -12.82 -8.77 -9.14
N ASP A 11 -12.67 -7.45 -8.99
CA ASP A 11 -12.08 -6.59 -10.01
C ASP A 11 -10.58 -6.87 -10.21
N ALA A 12 -10.18 -7.30 -11.40
CA ALA A 12 -8.78 -7.59 -11.75
C ALA A 12 -7.92 -6.32 -11.91
N THR A 13 -8.53 -5.16 -12.13
CA THR A 13 -7.83 -3.88 -12.30
C THR A 13 -7.37 -3.27 -10.98
N ILE A 14 -7.98 -3.71 -9.86
CA ILE A 14 -7.66 -3.20 -8.53
C ILE A 14 -6.43 -3.93 -7.98
N PRO A 15 -5.37 -3.22 -7.56
CA PRO A 15 -4.20 -3.82 -6.94
C PRO A 15 -4.56 -4.71 -5.73
N GLU A 16 -3.89 -5.84 -5.58
CA GLU A 16 -4.18 -6.82 -4.51
C GLU A 16 -4.01 -6.22 -3.11
N VAL A 17 -3.10 -5.26 -2.97
CA VAL A 17 -2.93 -4.47 -1.74
C VAL A 17 -4.20 -3.70 -1.36
N SER A 18 -4.90 -3.12 -2.34
CA SER A 18 -6.13 -2.35 -2.13
C SER A 18 -7.28 -3.27 -1.73
N LYS A 19 -7.35 -4.47 -2.32
CA LYS A 19 -8.29 -5.52 -1.90
C LYS A 19 -8.01 -5.97 -0.46
N SER A 20 -6.74 -6.15 -0.11
CA SER A 20 -6.32 -6.50 1.25
C SER A 20 -6.71 -5.41 2.26
N PHE A 21 -6.55 -4.13 1.91
CA PHE A 21 -7.05 -3.02 2.72
C PHE A 21 -8.57 -3.06 2.91
N ALA A 22 -9.33 -3.27 1.83
CA ALA A 22 -10.79 -3.35 1.89
C ALA A 22 -11.28 -4.53 2.76
N LYS A 23 -10.63 -5.69 2.66
CA LYS A 23 -10.90 -6.85 3.52
C LYS A 23 -10.62 -6.53 4.99
N ARG A 24 -9.42 -6.01 5.31
CA ARG A 24 -9.05 -5.63 6.69
C ARG A 24 -10.00 -4.58 7.27
N TYR A 25 -10.40 -3.59 6.48
CA TYR A 25 -11.33 -2.55 6.91
C TYR A 25 -12.71 -3.14 7.22
N THR A 26 -13.21 -4.03 6.36
CA THR A 26 -14.50 -4.69 6.59
C THR A 26 -14.49 -5.55 7.85
N TYR A 27 -13.42 -6.30 8.10
CA TYR A 27 -13.32 -7.08 9.35
C TYR A 27 -13.28 -6.20 10.60
N ARG A 28 -12.61 -5.03 10.55
CA ARG A 28 -12.63 -4.05 11.64
C ARG A 28 -14.04 -3.48 11.87
N LEU A 29 -14.78 -3.17 10.80
CA LEU A 29 -16.17 -2.71 10.88
C LEU A 29 -17.09 -3.78 11.51
N ASN A 30 -16.79 -5.06 11.30
CA ASN A 30 -17.49 -6.18 11.92
C ASN A 30 -17.05 -6.44 13.39
N GLY A 31 -16.25 -5.55 13.99
CA GLY A 31 -15.85 -5.63 15.39
C GLY A 31 -14.61 -6.50 15.68
N MET A 32 -13.91 -6.98 14.65
CA MET A 32 -12.71 -7.79 14.87
C MET A 32 -11.53 -6.93 15.33
N THR A 33 -10.77 -7.43 16.31
CA THR A 33 -9.56 -6.78 16.79
C THR A 33 -8.45 -6.80 15.73
N PRO A 34 -7.50 -5.84 15.76
CA PRO A 34 -6.38 -5.82 14.81
C PRO A 34 -5.60 -7.13 14.73
N ASN A 35 -5.44 -7.84 15.85
CA ASN A 35 -4.75 -9.14 15.89
C ASN A 35 -5.53 -10.20 15.11
N GLN A 36 -6.84 -10.31 15.36
CA GLN A 36 -7.71 -11.24 14.60
C GLN A 36 -7.72 -10.91 13.11
N VAL A 37 -7.77 -9.63 12.76
CA VAL A 37 -7.71 -9.18 11.36
C VAL A 37 -6.38 -9.55 10.70
N ASN A 38 -5.26 -9.38 11.39
CA ASN A 38 -3.93 -9.71 10.87
C ASN A 38 -3.69 -11.23 10.75
N VAL A 39 -4.44 -12.05 11.49
CA VAL A 39 -4.44 -13.51 11.30
C VAL A 39 -5.18 -13.88 10.01
N LEU A 40 -6.32 -13.25 9.72
CA LEU A 40 -7.11 -13.55 8.52
C LEU A 40 -6.54 -12.91 7.24
N VAL A 41 -6.01 -11.70 7.34
CA VAL A 41 -5.47 -10.93 6.21
C VAL A 41 -4.11 -10.36 6.63
N PRO A 42 -3.05 -11.19 6.60
CA PRO A 42 -1.73 -10.80 7.08
C PRO A 42 -1.11 -9.70 6.22
N ILE A 43 -0.23 -8.90 6.83
CA ILE A 43 0.53 -7.85 6.15
C ILE A 43 1.69 -8.49 5.37
N SER A 44 1.69 -8.29 4.06
CA SER A 44 2.72 -8.86 3.19
C SER A 44 4.10 -8.22 3.47
N PRO A 45 5.20 -8.88 3.09
CA PRO A 45 6.54 -8.29 3.19
C PRO A 45 6.65 -6.95 2.44
N ALA A 46 6.05 -6.85 1.25
CA ALA A 46 6.02 -5.62 0.45
C ALA A 46 5.29 -4.49 1.19
N GLU A 47 4.14 -4.78 1.81
CA GLU A 47 3.40 -3.81 2.61
C GLU A 47 4.17 -3.33 3.84
N ARG A 48 4.91 -4.23 4.52
CA ARG A 48 5.75 -3.84 5.66
C ARG A 48 6.86 -2.88 5.23
N LYS A 49 7.53 -3.18 4.12
CA LYS A 49 8.57 -2.33 3.54
C LYS A 49 8.00 -0.98 3.08
N ALA A 50 6.85 -1.00 2.41
CA ALA A 50 6.11 0.21 2.01
C ALA A 50 5.77 1.10 3.20
N LYS A 51 5.33 0.51 4.32
CA LYS A 51 5.03 1.24 5.56
C LYS A 51 6.28 1.88 6.17
N GLN A 52 7.43 1.19 6.15
CA GLN A 52 8.69 1.77 6.61
C GLN A 52 9.10 2.97 5.75
N PHE A 53 9.03 2.84 4.42
CA PHE A 53 9.33 3.93 3.50
C PHE A 53 8.35 5.10 3.64
N MET A 54 7.05 4.83 3.80
CA MET A 54 6.04 5.84 4.09
C MET A 54 6.39 6.65 5.34
N ASN A 55 6.87 6.00 6.41
CA ASN A 55 7.33 6.70 7.61
C ASN A 55 8.57 7.57 7.34
N MET A 56 9.51 7.11 6.51
CA MET A 56 10.66 7.94 6.08
C MET A 56 10.20 9.17 5.30
N LEU A 57 9.24 9.00 4.38
CA LEU A 57 8.67 10.11 3.60
C LEU A 57 7.96 11.14 4.49
N ASN A 58 7.26 10.69 5.53
CA ASN A 58 6.65 11.59 6.53
C ASN A 58 7.69 12.40 7.30
N LEU A 59 8.90 11.86 7.47
CA LEU A 59 10.05 12.57 8.05
C LEU A 59 10.82 13.40 7.00
N ASN A 60 10.27 13.54 5.79
CA ASN A 60 10.90 14.20 4.64
C ASN A 60 12.22 13.55 4.17
N ILE A 61 12.37 12.23 4.38
CA ILE A 61 13.55 11.44 3.98
C ILE A 61 13.20 10.55 2.79
N ILE A 62 13.98 10.65 1.70
CA ILE A 62 13.80 9.81 0.51
C ILE A 62 14.45 8.43 0.74
N PRO A 63 13.70 7.32 0.63
CA PRO A 63 14.23 5.97 0.79
C PRO A 63 15.12 5.58 -0.40
N LYS A 64 16.42 5.37 -0.16
CA LYS A 64 17.40 5.03 -1.21
C LYS A 64 17.19 3.65 -1.84
N SER A 65 16.65 2.69 -1.07
CA SER A 65 16.47 1.30 -1.50
C SER A 65 15.13 1.04 -2.19
N LEU A 66 14.43 2.09 -2.64
CA LEU A 66 13.08 1.97 -3.22
C LEU A 66 13.08 1.19 -4.55
N PHE A 67 14.14 1.38 -5.35
CA PHE A 67 14.31 0.79 -6.69
C PHE A 67 15.42 -0.26 -6.75
N ALA A 68 15.88 -0.75 -5.59
CA ALA A 68 17.00 -1.67 -5.53
C ALA A 68 16.64 -3.10 -5.98
N ASP A 69 15.36 -3.44 -5.99
CA ASP A 69 14.85 -4.77 -6.32
C ASP A 69 13.99 -4.71 -7.59
N PRO A 70 14.35 -5.39 -8.68
CA PRO A 70 13.58 -5.40 -9.92
C PRO A 70 12.22 -6.10 -9.80
N ASN A 71 12.00 -6.93 -8.78
CA ASN A 71 10.71 -7.58 -8.51
C ASN A 71 9.83 -6.77 -7.55
N THR A 72 10.13 -5.49 -7.36
CA THR A 72 9.38 -4.63 -6.46
C THR A 72 7.94 -4.45 -6.94
N ASP A 73 6.98 -4.73 -6.06
CA ASP A 73 5.58 -4.37 -6.27
C ASP A 73 5.38 -2.85 -6.10
N TYR A 74 5.55 -2.12 -7.20
CA TYR A 74 5.40 -0.67 -7.24
C TYR A 74 3.96 -0.22 -6.97
N GLN A 75 2.94 -1.04 -7.28
CA GLN A 75 1.55 -0.71 -6.98
C GLN A 75 1.31 -0.67 -5.45
N THR A 76 1.91 -1.59 -4.70
CA THR A 76 1.90 -1.55 -3.24
C THR A 76 2.51 -0.25 -2.70
N TYR A 77 3.63 0.20 -3.25
CA TYR A 77 4.25 1.45 -2.82
C TYR A 77 3.39 2.67 -3.15
N TRP A 78 2.81 2.72 -4.35
CA TRP A 78 1.91 3.80 -4.75
C TRP A 78 0.75 3.97 -3.78
N VAL A 79 0.08 2.88 -3.42
CA VAL A 79 -1.07 2.91 -2.50
C VAL A 79 -0.66 3.38 -1.09
N TYR A 80 0.50 2.98 -0.60
CA TYR A 80 1.00 3.41 0.71
C TYR A 80 1.48 4.86 0.70
N PHE A 81 2.17 5.31 -0.35
CA PHE A 81 2.72 6.66 -0.41
C PHE A 81 1.65 7.72 -0.59
N ASN A 82 0.54 7.40 -1.25
CA ASN A 82 -0.63 8.27 -1.28
C ASN A 82 -1.20 8.57 0.12
N LYS A 83 -1.00 7.67 1.10
CA LYS A 83 -1.39 7.85 2.51
C LYS A 83 -0.37 8.65 3.34
N ALA A 84 0.84 8.88 2.85
CA ALA A 84 1.83 9.71 3.54
C ALA A 84 1.40 11.18 3.57
N GLN A 85 1.94 11.93 4.54
CA GLN A 85 1.80 13.38 4.62
C GLN A 85 2.39 14.05 3.38
N ASN A 86 1.85 15.23 3.03
CA ASN A 86 2.32 16.00 1.88
C ASN A 86 3.67 16.66 2.18
N THR A 87 4.75 15.90 2.01
CA THR A 87 6.14 16.36 2.10
C THR A 87 6.77 16.45 0.71
N ASP A 88 7.82 17.26 0.57
CA ASP A 88 8.59 17.33 -0.68
C ASP A 88 9.17 15.98 -1.07
N ALA A 89 9.64 15.21 -0.09
CA ALA A 89 10.12 13.86 -0.29
C ALA A 89 9.05 12.95 -0.89
N LYS A 90 7.79 13.02 -0.40
CA LYS A 90 6.67 12.25 -0.97
C LYS A 90 6.44 12.62 -2.44
N ILE A 91 6.34 13.91 -2.74
CA ILE A 91 6.03 14.39 -4.10
C ILE A 91 7.11 13.91 -5.09
N LYS A 92 8.39 14.12 -4.75
CA LYS A 92 9.51 13.65 -5.57
C LYS A 92 9.50 12.13 -5.75
N THR A 93 9.23 11.39 -4.67
CA THR A 93 9.22 9.93 -4.72
C THR A 93 8.07 9.39 -5.58
N LEU A 94 6.88 9.99 -5.50
CA LEU A 94 5.74 9.62 -6.34
C LEU A 94 6.01 9.87 -7.83
N GLN A 95 6.64 11.00 -8.18
CA GLN A 95 7.01 11.29 -9.57
C GLN A 95 7.99 10.27 -10.15
N VAL A 96 8.98 9.84 -9.37
CA VAL A 96 9.92 8.80 -9.82
C VAL A 96 9.21 7.44 -9.91
N LEU A 97 8.32 7.12 -8.96
CA LEU A 97 7.57 5.88 -8.98
C LEU A 97 6.60 5.79 -10.17
N GLU A 98 5.94 6.89 -10.52
CA GLU A 98 5.05 6.97 -11.68
C GLU A 98 5.81 6.69 -12.98
N LYS A 99 6.99 7.29 -13.15
CA LYS A 99 7.86 7.00 -14.31
C LYS A 99 8.27 5.53 -14.36
N ALA A 100 8.70 4.98 -13.22
CA ALA A 100 9.11 3.57 -13.13
C ALA A 100 7.96 2.59 -13.47
N MET A 101 6.71 2.97 -13.19
CA MET A 101 5.54 2.16 -13.54
C MET A 101 5.14 2.26 -15.01
N ILE A 102 5.56 3.31 -15.73
CA ILE A 102 5.28 3.51 -17.17
C ILE A 102 6.39 2.90 -18.04
N GLU A 103 7.64 2.91 -17.55
CA GLU A 103 8.82 2.41 -18.27
C GLU A 103 9.01 0.87 -18.18
N MET A 104 8.15 0.18 -17.42
CA MET A 104 8.09 -1.29 -17.31
C MET A 104 6.98 -1.88 -18.19
#